data_AF-A0A3B8RGH8-F1
#
_entry.id   AF-A0A3B8RGH8-F1
#
_cell.length_a   1.000
_cell.length_b   1.000
_cell.length_c   1.000
_cell.angle_alpha   90.00
_cell.angle_beta   90.00
_cell.angle_gamma   90.00
#
_symmetry.space_group_name_H-M   'P 1'
#
loop_
_entity.id
_entity.type
_entity.pdbx_description
1 polymer ?
#
loop_
_entity_poly.entity_id
_entity_poly.type
_entity_poly.pdbx_seq_one_letter_code
_entity_poly.pdbx_strand_id
1 'polypeptide(L)' 'MIVGWKEYVLLPEIQPAAIRAKLDTGALTSSLDARDIKTFWVGGAEHVEFRLA' A
#
# COMPACT_ATOMS: atom_id res chain seq x y z
N MET A 1 -20.00 8.04 -4.67
CA MET A 1 -19.27 7.13 -5.59
C MET A 1 -19.58 5.71 -5.16
N ILE A 2 -19.83 4.81 -6.11
CA ILE A 2 -20.07 3.38 -5.85
C ILE A 2 -18.96 2.61 -6.57
N VAL A 3 -18.35 1.65 -5.88
CA VAL A 3 -17.20 0.86 -6.35
C VAL A 3 -17.41 -0.61 -6.00
N GLY A 4 -16.82 -1.51 -6.78
CA GLY A 4 -16.82 -2.93 -6.49
C GLY A 4 -15.94 -3.28 -5.29
N TRP A 5 -16.13 -4.48 -4.76
CA TRP A 5 -15.32 -5.00 -3.64
C TRP A 5 -13.90 -5.44 -4.06
N LYS A 6 -13.63 -5.47 -5.37
CA LYS A 6 -12.32 -5.75 -5.97
C LYS A 6 -12.10 -4.80 -7.13
N GLU A 7 -11.07 -3.97 -7.03
CA GLU A 7 -10.76 -2.93 -8.01
C GLU A 7 -9.26 -2.88 -8.29
N TYR A 8 -8.89 -2.30 -9.43
CA TYR A 8 -7.50 -1.93 -9.70
C TYR A 8 -7.21 -0.54 -9.11
N VAL A 9 -6.14 -0.43 -8.33
CA VAL A 9 -5.70 0.83 -7.71
C VAL A 9 -4.26 1.16 -8.10
N LEU A 10 -3.96 2.45 -8.22
CA LEU A 10 -2.62 2.96 -8.49
C LEU A 10 -1.99 3.44 -7.18
N LEU A 11 -0.71 3.10 -6.98
CA LEU A 11 0.12 3.60 -5.89
C LEU A 11 1.33 4.30 -6.51
N PRO A 12 1.16 5.48 -7.15
CA PRO A 12 2.16 6.07 -8.05
C PRO A 12 3.51 6.37 -7.39
N GLU A 13 3.52 6.59 -6.08
CA GLU A 13 4.74 6.83 -5.29
C GLU A 13 5.46 5.53 -4.89
N ILE A 14 4.80 4.37 -5.02
CA ILE A 14 5.33 3.06 -4.66
C ILE A 14 5.68 2.27 -5.92
N GLN A 15 4.81 2.26 -6.93
CA GLN A 15 5.06 1.62 -8.22
C GLN A 15 4.20 2.19 -9.36
N PRO A 16 4.62 2.06 -10.62
CA PRO A 16 3.88 2.58 -11.77
C PRO A 16 2.67 1.72 -12.17
N ALA A 17 2.63 0.44 -11.77
CA ALA A 17 1.60 -0.49 -12.18
C ALA A 17 0.40 -0.50 -11.21
N ALA A 18 -0.80 -0.70 -11.73
CA ALA A 18 -1.98 -0.91 -10.91
C ALA A 18 -1.97 -2.31 -10.25
N ILE A 19 -2.47 -2.40 -9.02
CA ILE A 19 -2.65 -3.66 -8.28
C ILE A 19 -4.12 -3.93 -8.02
N ARG A 20 -4.49 -5.21 -7.93
CA ARG A 20 -5.83 -5.59 -7.48
C ARG A 20 -5.91 -5.41 -5.97
N ALA A 21 -6.81 -4.54 -5.52
CA ALA A 21 -7.11 -4.32 -4.12
C ALA A 21 -8.51 -4.81 -3.80
N LYS A 22 -8.70 -5.26 -2.55
CA LYS A 22 -10.01 -5.57 -1.98
C LYS A 22 -10.50 -4.35 -1.20
N LEU A 23 -11.72 -3.91 -1.45
CA LEU A 23 -12.38 -2.88 -0.65
C LEU A 23 -13.15 -3.59 0.47
N ASP A 24 -12.47 -3.76 1.61
CA ASP A 24 -12.98 -4.50 2.76
C ASP A 24 -13.64 -3.57 3.78
N THR A 25 -14.96 -3.43 3.72
CA THR A 25 -15.70 -2.60 4.68
C THR A 25 -15.69 -3.19 6.10
N GLY A 26 -15.25 -4.44 6.28
CA GLY A 26 -15.08 -5.06 7.59
C GLY A 26 -13.74 -4.73 8.26
N ALA A 27 -12.80 -4.10 7.54
CA ALA A 27 -11.47 -3.76 8.06
C ALA A 27 -11.39 -2.29 8.49
N LEU A 28 -10.86 -2.04 9.69
CA LEU A 28 -10.60 -0.68 10.18
C LEU A 28 -9.40 -0.03 9.47
N THR A 29 -8.42 -0.84 9.08
CA THR A 29 -7.15 -0.38 8.49
C THR A 29 -6.91 -1.02 7.13
N SER A 30 -6.12 -0.34 6.31
CA SER A 30 -5.59 -0.91 5.07
C SER A 30 -4.35 -1.76 5.37
N SER A 31 -4.05 -2.69 4.46
CA SER A 31 -2.84 -3.51 4.51
C SER A 31 -2.25 -3.69 3.12
N LEU A 32 -0.94 -3.90 3.07
CA LEU A 32 -0.18 -4.16 1.86
C LEU A 32 0.82 -5.27 2.17
N ASP A 33 0.89 -6.28 1.31
CA ASP A 33 1.88 -7.35 1.47
C ASP A 33 3.26 -6.83 1.05
N ALA A 34 4.18 -6.87 2.01
CA ALA A 34 5.49 -6.22 1.92
C ALA A 34 6.58 -7.13 2.50
N ARG A 35 7.74 -7.15 1.85
CA ARG A 35 8.94 -7.94 2.21
C ARG A 35 10.15 -7.02 2.39
N ASP A 36 11.17 -7.53 3.09
CA ASP A 36 12.45 -6.85 3.31
C ASP A 36 12.31 -5.42 3.86
N ILE A 37 11.46 -5.27 4.88
CA ILE A 37 11.16 -3.99 5.53
C ILE A 37 12.39 -3.49 6.30
N LYS A 38 12.80 -2.25 6.04
CA LYS A 38 13.90 -1.56 6.74
C LYS A 38 13.44 -0.18 7.19
N THR A 39 13.74 0.19 8.43
CA THR A 39 13.48 1.53 8.95
C THR A 39 14.68 2.46 8.70
N PHE A 40 14.40 3.73 8.41
CA PHE A 40 15.41 4.75 8.23
C PHE A 40 14.84 6.14 8.56
N TRP A 41 15.72 7.14 8.69
CA TRP A 41 15.30 8.51 9.02
C TRP A 41 15.54 9.45 7.84
N VAL A 42 14.54 10.27 7.49
CA VAL A 42 14.64 11.33 6.47
C VAL A 42 14.12 12.62 7.06
N GLY A 43 14.95 13.66 7.11
CA GLY A 43 14.53 14.99 7.59
C GLY A 43 13.97 14.99 9.02
N GLY A 44 14.40 14.06 9.87
CA GLY A 44 13.90 13.92 11.24
C GLY A 44 12.58 13.14 11.38
N ALA A 45 12.07 12.54 10.30
CA ALA A 45 10.94 11.60 10.33
C ALA A 45 11.43 10.15 10.13
N GLU A 46 10.75 9.20 10.76
CA GLU A 46 10.96 7.76 10.51
C GLU A 46 10.21 7.33 9.25
N HIS A 47 10.90 6.61 8.38
CA HIS A 47 10.40 6.06 7.14
C HIS A 47 10.71 4.56 7.06
N VAL A 48 9.99 3.85 6.19
CA VAL A 48 10.24 2.45 5.87
C VAL A 48 10.49 2.28 4.37
N GLU A 49 11.52 1.50 4.04
CA GLU A 49 11.75 0.96 2.70
C GLU A 49 11.29 -0.50 2.71
N PHE A 50 10.56 -0.92 1.67
CA PHE A 50 10.07 -2.28 1.54
C PHE A 50 9.95 -2.67 0.07
N ARG A 51 9.84 -3.97 -0.20
CA ARG A 51 9.47 -4.51 -1.51
C ARG A 51 8.05 -5.00 -1.49
N LEU A 52 7.28 -4.71 -2.52
CA LEU A 52 5.99 -5.39 -2.74
C LEU A 52 6.21 -6.90 -2.96
N ALA A 53 5.31 -7.70 -2.41
CA ALA A 53 5.35 -9.16 -2.45
C ALA A 53 5.09 -9.76 -3.84
#